data_AF-A0A937SD16-F1
#
_entry.id   AF-A0A937SD16-F1
#
_cell.length_a   1.000
_cell.length_b   1.000
_cell.length_c   1.000
_cell.angle_alpha   90.00
_cell.angle_beta   90.00
_cell.angle_gamma   90.00
#
_symmetry.space_group_name_H-M   'P 1'
#
loop_
_entity.id
_entity.type
_entity.pdbx_description
1 polymer ?
#
loop_
_entity_poly.entity_id
_entity_poly.type
_entity_poly.pdbx_seq_one_letter_code
_entity_poly.pdbx_strand_id
1 'polypeptide(L)' 'MKKTMVYLSEEMHEGLRKLAFENNTSIAELVRKAVEIVYGEDIEDIRDMEVELAHYQAQAGSSVELEEYLRRRKAHVSA' A
#
# COMPACT_ATOMS: atom_id res chain seq x y z
N MET A 1 -10.61 10.93 -10.05
CA MET A 1 -10.26 11.26 -8.65
C MET A 1 -11.53 11.37 -7.82
N LYS A 2 -11.62 10.66 -6.69
CA LYS A 2 -12.70 10.86 -5.71
C LYS A 2 -12.40 12.11 -4.87
N LYS A 3 -13.40 12.98 -4.67
CA LYS A 3 -13.27 14.14 -3.78
C LYS A 3 -13.64 13.70 -2.37
N THR A 4 -12.77 13.99 -1.40
CA THR A 4 -12.98 13.68 0.01
C THR A 4 -12.82 14.95 0.83
N MET A 5 -13.80 15.22 1.69
CA MET A 5 -13.70 16.29 2.68
C MET A 5 -13.08 15.71 3.94
N VAL A 6 -12.02 16.35 4.44
CA VAL A 6 -11.33 15.95 5.67
C VAL A 6 -11.33 17.12 6.64
N TYR A 7 -11.55 16.82 7.92
CA TYR A 7 -11.45 17.82 8.97
C TYR A 7 -10.01 17.91 9.46
N LEU A 8 -9.49 19.13 9.53
CA LEU A 8 -8.17 19.45 10.06
C LEU A 8 -8.35 20.41 11.23
N SER A 9 -7.44 20.36 12.21
CA SER A 9 -7.36 21.44 13.20
C SER A 9 -6.94 22.74 12.51
N GLU A 10 -7.34 23.87 13.06
CA GLU A 10 -6.96 25.20 12.54
C GLU A 10 -5.43 25.34 12.43
N GLU A 11 -4.70 24.90 13.45
CA GLU A 11 -3.23 24.90 13.48
C GLU A 11 -2.64 24.09 12.31
N MET A 12 -3.17 22.89 12.07
CA MET A 12 -2.70 22.02 10.99
C MET A 12 -3.03 22.60 9.61
N HIS A 13 -4.24 23.15 9.45
CA HIS A 13 -4.64 23.80 8.22
C HIS A 13 -3.75 25.01 7.90
N GLU A 14 -3.45 25.85 8.89
CA GLU A 14 -2.61 27.02 8.72
C GLU A 14 -1.14 26.66 8.43
N GLY A 15 -0.62 25.63 9.09
CA GLY A 15 0.69 25.06 8.78
C GLY A 15 0.78 24.53 7.35
N LEU A 16 -0.21 23.73 6.91
CA LEU A 16 -0.27 23.22 5.54
C LEU A 16 -0.41 24.33 4.51
N ARG A 17 -1.16 25.40 4.82
CA ARG A 17 -1.31 26.55 3.93
C ARG A 17 0.02 27.25 3.68
N LYS A 18 0.82 27.49 4.73
CA LYS A 18 2.16 28.10 4.62
C LYS A 18 3.08 27.21 3.80
N LEU A 19 3.13 25.91 4.13
CA LEU A 19 3.96 24.94 3.43
C LEU A 19 3.60 24.83 1.94
N ALA A 20 2.29 24.85 1.62
CA ALA A 20 1.81 24.80 0.24
C ALA A 20 2.25 26.03 -0.55
N PHE A 21 2.17 27.22 0.05
CA PHE A 21 2.62 28.46 -0.55
C PHE A 21 4.13 28.46 -0.82
N GLU A 22 4.94 28.08 0.17
CA GLU A 22 6.40 28.01 0.06
C GLU A 22 6.89 27.05 -1.03
N ASN A 23 6.16 25.95 -1.23
CA ASN A 23 6.50 24.92 -2.21
C ASN A 23 5.76 25.08 -3.55
N ASN A 24 5.06 26.20 -3.78
CA ASN A 24 4.24 26.46 -4.96
C ASN A 24 3.33 25.26 -5.34
N THR A 25 2.64 24.71 -4.35
CA THR A 25 1.77 23.54 -4.48
C THR A 25 0.44 23.75 -3.77
N SER A 26 -0.44 22.73 -3.76
CA SER A 26 -1.72 22.78 -3.05
C SER A 26 -1.68 21.96 -1.77
N ILE A 27 -2.51 22.34 -0.77
CA ILE A 27 -2.69 21.55 0.45
C ILE A 27 -3.10 20.10 0.11
N ALA A 28 -3.97 19.93 -0.88
CA ALA A 28 -4.40 18.61 -1.30
C ALA A 28 -3.25 17.76 -1.87
N GLU A 29 -2.27 18.38 -2.51
CA GLU A 29 -1.07 17.69 -3.02
C GLU A 29 -0.12 17.32 -1.88
N LEU A 30 0.06 18.19 -0.89
CA LEU A 30 0.82 17.86 0.32
C LEU A 30 0.21 16.66 1.05
N VAL A 31 -1.11 16.65 1.22
CA VAL A 31 -1.82 15.52 1.85
C VAL A 31 -1.65 14.25 1.03
N ARG A 32 -1.81 14.30 -0.30
CA ARG A 32 -1.57 13.13 -1.17
C ARG A 32 -0.16 12.58 -1.01
N LYS A 33 0.86 13.44 -1.05
CA LYS A 33 2.25 13.03 -0.86
C LYS A 33 2.49 12.42 0.51
N ALA A 34 1.92 12.99 1.57
CA ALA A 34 2.05 12.45 2.91
C ALA A 34 1.39 11.06 3.01
N VAL A 35 0.19 10.88 2.43
CA VAL A 35 -0.49 9.57 2.39
C VAL A 35 0.34 8.56 1.60
N GLU A 36 0.88 8.94 0.44
CA GLU A 36 1.73 8.08 -0.37
C GLU A 36 2.98 7.63 0.38
N ILE A 37 3.64 8.55 1.10
CA ILE A 37 4.85 8.23 1.87
C ILE A 37 4.54 7.29 3.04
N VAL A 38 3.40 7.48 3.71
CA VAL A 38 3.06 6.72 4.91
C VAL A 38 2.44 5.36 4.59
N TYR A 39 1.65 5.27 3.52
CA TYR A 39 0.81 4.11 3.23
C TYR A 39 0.99 3.54 1.81
N GLY A 40 1.81 4.15 0.95
CA GLY A 40 1.96 3.72 -0.45
C GLY A 40 2.37 2.25 -0.56
N GLU A 41 3.44 1.87 0.12
CA GLU A 41 3.94 0.47 0.16
C GLU A 41 2.87 -0.48 0.70
N ASP A 42 2.28 -0.19 1.87
CA ASP A 42 1.23 -1.02 2.46
C ASP A 42 0.03 -1.21 1.51
N ILE A 43 -0.38 -0.16 0.79
CA ILE A 43 -1.48 -0.22 -0.18
C ILE A 43 -1.09 -1.09 -1.38
N GLU A 44 0.16 -1.02 -1.85
CA GLU A 44 0.65 -1.88 -2.92
C GLU A 44 0.71 -3.35 -2.50
N ASP A 45 1.25 -3.63 -1.32
CA ASP A 45 1.32 -4.98 -0.76
C ASP A 45 -0.08 -5.60 -0.58
N ILE A 46 -1.04 -4.83 -0.05
CA ILE A 46 -2.43 -5.27 0.08
C ILE A 46 -3.01 -5.59 -1.30
N ARG A 47 -2.80 -4.72 -2.28
CA ARG A 47 -3.32 -4.92 -3.65
C ARG A 47 -2.74 -6.18 -4.29
N ASP A 48 -1.44 -6.40 -4.15
CA ASP A 48 -0.77 -7.58 -4.71
C ASP A 48 -1.25 -8.86 -4.03
N MET A 49 -1.44 -8.83 -2.71
CA MET A 49 -2.04 -9.94 -1.96
C MET A 49 -3.49 -10.22 -2.40
N GLU A 50 -4.32 -9.19 -2.60
CA GLU A 50 -5.70 -9.34 -3.08
C GLU A 50 -5.75 -10.00 -4.47
N VAL A 51 -4.83 -9.63 -5.37
CA VAL A 51 -4.70 -10.23 -6.69
C VAL A 51 -4.33 -11.71 -6.58
N GLU A 52 -3.31 -12.06 -5.79
CA GLU A 52 -2.89 -13.46 -5.63
C GLU A 52 -3.97 -14.31 -4.96
N LEU A 53 -4.66 -13.76 -3.96
CA LEU A 53 -5.77 -14.45 -3.31
C LEU A 53 -6.92 -14.72 -4.29
N ALA A 54 -7.29 -13.74 -5.11
CA ALA A 54 -8.30 -13.92 -6.15
C ALA A 54 -7.88 -14.98 -7.19
N HIS A 55 -6.60 -15.00 -7.57
CA HIS A 55 -6.04 -16.00 -8.47
C HIS A 55 -6.12 -17.42 -7.88
N TYR A 56 -5.70 -17.60 -6.62
CA TYR A 56 -5.83 -18.87 -5.90
C TYR A 56 -7.29 -19.33 -5.78
N GLN A 57 -8.22 -18.42 -5.45
CA GLN A 57 -9.64 -18.75 -5.37
C GLN A 57 -10.23 -19.19 -6.71
N ALA A 58 -9.81 -18.57 -7.81
CA ALA A 58 -10.26 -18.94 -9.15
C ALA A 58 -9.65 -20.26 -9.63
N GLN A 59 -8.42 -20.56 -9.23
CA GLN A 59 -7.66 -21.74 -9.64
C GLN A 59 -6.87 -22.33 -8.47
N ALA A 60 -7.54 -23.10 -7.61
CA ALA A 60 -6.88 -23.70 -6.43
C ALA A 60 -5.70 -24.63 -6.75
N GLY A 61 -5.56 -25.09 -8.01
CA GLY A 61 -4.39 -25.84 -8.48
C GLY A 61 -3.17 -25.00 -8.86
N SER A 62 -3.25 -23.66 -8.77
CA SER A 62 -2.12 -22.76 -9.03
C SER A 62 -1.11 -22.74 -7.88
N SER A 63 -1.52 -23.16 -6.68
CA SER A 63 -0.64 -23.29 -5.51
C SER A 63 -0.03 -24.68 -5.41
N VAL A 64 1.11 -24.78 -4.71
CA VAL A 64 1.77 -26.04 -4.38
C VAL A 64 1.87 -26.18 -2.87
N GLU A 65 1.66 -27.41 -2.37
CA GLU A 65 1.86 -27.72 -0.96
C GLU A 65 3.34 -27.56 -0.58
N LEU A 66 3.60 -27.13 0.66
CA LEU A 66 4.96 -26.86 1.13
C LEU A 66 5.86 -28.10 1.04
N GLU A 67 5.35 -29.27 1.39
CA GLU A 67 6.08 -30.54 1.32
C GLU A 67 6.43 -30.93 -0.12
N GLU A 68 5.56 -30.60 -1.08
CA GLU A 68 5.83 -30.81 -2.50
C GLU A 68 6.90 -29.84 -3.00
N TYR A 69 6.81 -28.57 -2.63
CA TYR A 69 7.83 -27.57 -2.97
C TYR A 69 9.23 -27.94 -2.45
N LEU A 70 9.33 -28.32 -1.17
CA LEU A 70 10.60 -28.71 -0.54
C LEU A 70 11.21 -29.96 -1.21
N ARG A 71 10.38 -30.94 -1.57
CA ARG A 71 10.80 -32.12 -2.34
C ARG A 71 11.36 -31.74 -3.71
N ARG A 72 10.71 -30.81 -4.43
CA ARG A 72 11.16 -30.34 -5.75
C ARG A 72 12.47 -29.54 -5.68
N ARG A 73 12.67 -28.74 -4.62
CA ARG A 73 13.81 -27.81 -4.53
C ARG A 73 15.10 -28.43 -3.97
N LYS A 74 15.09 -29.67 -3.47
CA LYS A 74 16.22 -30.33 -2.75
C LYS A 74 16.83 -29.46 -1.63
N ALA A 75 16.11 -28.46 -1.13
CA ALA A 75 16.61 -27.54 -0.11
C ALA A 75 16.05 -27.97 1.25
N HIS A 76 16.93 -28.47 2.12
CA HIS A 76 16.62 -28.63 3.54
C HIS A 76 16.66 -27.26 4.21
N VAL A 77 15.55 -26.81 4.80
CA VAL A 77 15.62 -25.80 5.85
C VAL A 77 15.96 -26.57 7.12
N SER A 78 17.21 -26.46 7.58
CA SER A 78 17.60 -26.97 8.89
C SER A 78 16.82 -26.22 9.96
N ALA A 79 16.16 -26.98 10.84
CA ALA A 79 15.38 -26.51 11.98
C ALA A 79 16.19 -25.67 12.97
#